data_AF-A0A3D0YT84-F1
#
_entry.id   AF-A0A3D0YT84-F1
#
_cell.length_a   1.000
_cell.length_b   1.000
_cell.length_c   1.000
_cell.angle_alpha   90.00
_cell.angle_beta   90.00
_cell.angle_gamma   90.00
#
_symmetry.space_group_name_H-M   'P 1'
#
loop_
_entity.id
_entity.type
_entity.pdbx_description
1 polymer ?
#
loop_
_entity_poly.entity_id
_entity_poly.type
_entity_poly.pdbx_seq_one_letter_code
_entity_poly.pdbx_strand_id
1 'polypeptide(L)'
;MLKFILPSSSLSARQVYFYNGVLGEWIPLPTAYQDQNSVKGIIHLPYAKMVVLEDAKMSRGSASWYGYKNCLCAASPDYPKGTKLLVTNLDNNRSVEVVVNDFGPDRTIHPDRVIDLDKVAFKVLGELWQGIIPNVTVEPIKE
;
A
#
# COMPACT_ATOMS: atom_id res chain seq x y z
N MET A 1 22.69 -2.91 17.07
CA MET A 1 21.90 -2.36 15.93
C MET A 1 22.33 -3.11 14.69
N LEU A 2 21.38 -3.61 13.90
CA LEU A 2 21.67 -4.32 12.64
C LEU A 2 21.19 -3.47 11.45
N LYS A 3 21.96 -3.41 10.37
CA LYS A 3 21.64 -2.67 9.14
C LYS A 3 21.68 -3.63 7.96
N PHE A 4 20.58 -3.71 7.22
CA PHE A 4 20.56 -4.40 5.93
C PHE A 4 20.75 -3.39 4.80
N ILE A 5 21.62 -3.72 3.83
CA ILE A 5 21.80 -2.93 2.60
C ILE A 5 21.21 -3.76 1.48
N LEU A 6 20.27 -3.18 0.74
CA LEU A 6 19.50 -3.85 -0.29
C LEU A 6 19.70 -3.15 -1.64
N PRO A 7 19.63 -3.91 -2.76
CA PRO A 7 19.65 -3.30 -4.08
C PRO A 7 18.54 -2.26 -4.21
N SER A 8 18.78 -1.22 -5.01
CA SER A 8 17.81 -0.15 -5.26
C SER A 8 16.67 -0.69 -6.14
N SER A 9 15.68 -1.30 -5.51
CA SER A 9 14.43 -1.70 -6.17
C SER A 9 13.26 -1.30 -5.30
N SER A 10 12.33 -0.56 -5.93
CA SER A 10 11.03 -0.07 -5.46
C SER A 10 11.04 0.86 -4.22
N LEU A 11 10.04 1.76 -4.18
CA LEU A 11 9.72 2.64 -3.06
C LEU A 11 8.98 1.91 -1.92
N SER A 12 8.86 0.59 -1.99
CA SER A 12 8.05 -0.19 -1.06
C SER A 12 8.61 -0.11 0.35
N ALA A 13 7.70 -0.03 1.34
CA ALA A 13 8.08 -0.11 2.74
C ALA A 13 8.75 -1.47 3.00
N ARG A 14 9.81 -1.50 3.81
CA ARG A 14 10.54 -2.74 4.13
C ARG A 14 10.53 -2.93 5.63
N GLN A 15 10.20 -4.13 6.07
CA GLN A 15 10.04 -4.44 7.48
C GLN A 15 11.00 -5.56 7.88
N VAL A 16 11.70 -5.36 9.00
CA VAL A 16 12.57 -6.39 9.57
C VAL A 16 11.72 -7.27 10.48
N TYR A 17 11.87 -8.58 10.34
CA TYR A 17 11.25 -9.57 11.21
C TYR A 17 12.33 -10.42 11.88
N PHE A 18 12.04 -10.91 13.07
CA PHE A 18 12.80 -11.99 13.69
C PHE A 18 11.89 -13.22 13.87
N TYR A 19 12.48 -14.41 13.79
CA TYR A 19 11.74 -15.65 14.03
C TYR A 19 11.63 -15.92 15.53
N ASN A 20 10.41 -15.98 16.04
CA ASN A 20 10.14 -16.44 17.41
C ASN A 20 9.95 -17.96 17.39
N GLY A 21 10.98 -18.70 17.81
CA GLY A 21 10.94 -20.16 17.86
C GLY A 21 9.96 -20.76 18.87
N VAL A 22 9.47 -19.98 19.84
CA VAL A 22 8.45 -20.44 20.80
C VAL A 22 7.06 -20.42 20.17
N LEU A 23 6.75 -19.37 19.40
CA LEU A 23 5.45 -19.22 18.72
C LEU A 23 5.43 -19.86 17.33
N GLY A 24 6.60 -20.11 16.72
CA GLY A 24 6.70 -20.57 15.35
C GLY A 24 6.44 -19.49 14.31
N GLU A 25 6.50 -18.21 14.69
CA GLU A 25 6.06 -17.07 13.90
C GLU A 25 7.19 -16.06 13.59
N TRP A 26 7.00 -15.29 12.52
CA TRP A 26 7.83 -14.12 12.22
C TRP A 26 7.23 -12.87 12.87
N ILE A 27 7.95 -12.25 13.80
CA ILE A 27 7.49 -11.07 14.53
C ILE A 27 8.21 -9.82 13.99
N PRO A 28 7.49 -8.74 13.67
CA PRO A 28 8.12 -7.51 13.22
C PRO A 28 8.95 -6.88 14.35
N LEU A 29 10.18 -6.48 14.03
CA LEU A 29 10.97 -5.64 14.91
C LEU A 29 10.50 -4.18 14.79
N PRO A 30 10.51 -3.40 15.88
CA PRO A 30 10.36 -1.96 15.77
C PRO A 30 11.39 -1.39 14.79
N THR A 31 10.92 -0.91 13.64
CA THR A 31 11.79 -0.32 12.62
C THR A 31 12.25 1.04 13.13
N ALA A 32 13.53 1.13 13.48
CA ALA A 32 14.12 2.34 14.03
C ALA A 32 14.48 3.36 12.94
N TYR A 33 14.69 2.89 11.70
CA TYR A 33 15.08 3.71 10.57
C TYR A 33 14.90 2.98 9.24
N GLN A 34 14.44 3.69 8.20
CA GLN A 34 14.36 3.19 6.83
C GLN A 34 14.72 4.30 5.82
N ASP A 35 15.54 3.97 4.82
CA ASP A 35 15.77 4.78 3.61
C ASP A 35 15.61 3.91 2.35
N GLN A 36 15.90 4.48 1.17
CA GLN A 36 15.73 3.80 -0.13
C GLN A 36 16.52 2.48 -0.24
N ASN A 37 17.63 2.34 0.49
CA ASN A 37 18.56 1.23 0.33
C ASN A 37 18.81 0.46 1.64
N SER A 38 18.26 0.90 2.75
CA SER A 38 18.50 0.27 4.04
C SER A 38 17.35 0.35 5.02
N VAL A 39 17.26 -0.68 5.86
CA VAL A 39 16.34 -0.74 6.99
C VAL A 39 17.13 -1.17 8.24
N LYS A 40 16.77 -0.62 9.39
CA LYS A 40 17.40 -0.92 10.69
C LYS A 40 16.36 -1.27 11.74
N GLY A 41 16.67 -2.32 12.50
CA GLY A 41 15.91 -2.72 13.69
C GLY A 41 16.81 -2.77 14.93
N ILE A 42 16.22 -2.52 16.10
CA ILE A 42 16.86 -2.73 17.40
C ILE A 42 16.42 -4.10 17.92
N ILE A 43 17.40 -4.93 18.28
CA ILE A 43 17.17 -6.26 18.83
C ILE A 43 18.29 -6.57 19.84
N HIS A 44 17.94 -7.31 20.90
CA HIS A 44 18.87 -7.71 21.97
C HIS A 44 19.07 -9.24 21.99
N LEU A 45 18.83 -9.91 20.85
CA LEU A 45 18.93 -11.35 20.67
C LEU A 45 20.11 -11.67 19.74
N PRO A 46 21.28 -12.10 20.26
CA PRO A 46 22.52 -12.21 19.49
C PRO A 46 22.50 -13.29 18.40
N TYR A 47 21.57 -14.26 18.46
CA TYR A 47 21.47 -15.38 17.51
C TYR A 47 20.08 -15.49 16.86
N ALA A 48 19.33 -14.38 16.76
CA ALA A 48 18.02 -14.39 16.12
C ALA A 48 18.13 -14.65 14.60
N LYS A 49 17.28 -15.56 14.08
CA LYS A 49 17.03 -15.63 12.64
C LYS A 49 16.21 -14.40 12.26
N MET A 50 16.61 -13.73 11.18
CA MET A 50 15.98 -12.49 10.72
C MET A 50 15.72 -12.55 9.22
N VAL A 51 14.67 -11.86 8.80
CA VAL A 51 14.36 -11.61 7.39
C VAL A 51 13.97 -10.15 7.22
N VAL A 52 14.26 -9.60 6.05
CA VAL A 52 13.67 -8.34 5.59
C VAL A 52 12.65 -8.68 4.53
N LEU A 53 11.40 -8.31 4.78
CA LEU A 53 10.33 -8.48 3.81
C LEU A 53 9.95 -7.12 3.24
N GLU A 54 9.67 -7.11 1.96
CA GLU A 54 9.07 -5.97 1.29
C GLU A 54 7.56 -6.03 1.54
N ASP A 55 7.01 -4.96 2.09
CA ASP A 55 5.56 -4.75 2.12
C ASP A 55 5.17 -4.33 0.70
N ALA A 56 4.85 -5.33 -0.12
CA ALA A 56 4.53 -5.19 -1.53
C ALA A 56 3.12 -4.60 -1.69
N LYS A 57 2.93 -3.38 -1.18
CA LYS A 57 1.76 -2.57 -1.46
C LYS A 57 1.85 -2.11 -2.91
N MET A 58 0.78 -2.33 -3.66
CA MET A 58 0.68 -1.84 -5.02
C MET A 58 0.46 -0.32 -4.95
N SER A 59 1.41 0.44 -5.49
CA SER A 59 1.32 1.91 -5.56
C SER A 59 0.87 2.41 -6.92
N ARG A 60 0.77 1.52 -7.92
CA ARG A 60 0.35 1.86 -9.27
C ARG A 60 -0.42 0.71 -9.91
N GLY A 61 -1.46 1.05 -10.66
CA GLY A 61 -2.26 0.09 -11.40
C GLY A 61 -3.49 0.74 -12.01
N SER A 62 -4.51 -0.07 -12.27
CA SER A 62 -5.82 0.42 -12.69
C SER A 62 -6.71 0.75 -11.48
N ALA A 63 -7.63 1.69 -11.65
CA ALA A 63 -8.70 1.96 -10.69
C ALA A 63 -10.05 1.62 -11.31
N SER A 64 -10.96 1.04 -10.53
CA SER A 64 -12.36 0.91 -10.92
C SER A 64 -13.26 1.69 -9.97
N TRP A 65 -14.58 1.56 -10.15
CA TRP A 65 -15.54 2.19 -9.25
C TRP A 65 -16.69 1.27 -8.83
N TYR A 66 -17.26 1.60 -7.66
CA TYR A 66 -18.50 1.04 -7.15
C TYR A 66 -19.46 2.13 -6.69
N GLY A 67 -20.74 1.81 -6.55
CA GLY A 67 -21.74 2.73 -6.02
C GLY A 67 -22.10 2.40 -4.58
N TYR A 68 -21.72 3.25 -3.61
CA TYR A 68 -22.03 3.01 -2.19
C TYR A 68 -22.70 4.20 -1.51
N LYS A 69 -21.92 5.17 -1.02
CA LYS A 69 -22.41 6.25 -0.14
C LYS A 69 -22.21 7.64 -0.73
N ASN A 70 -21.76 7.75 -1.98
CA ASN A 70 -21.43 9.03 -2.60
C ASN A 70 -20.34 9.77 -1.79
N CYS A 71 -19.29 9.06 -1.36
CA CYS A 71 -18.21 9.60 -0.54
C CYS A 71 -16.88 9.71 -1.31
N LEU A 72 -15.97 10.54 -0.80
CA LEU A 72 -14.55 10.50 -1.20
C LEU A 72 -13.85 9.36 -0.46
N CYS A 73 -14.13 8.14 -0.89
CA CYS A 73 -13.77 6.92 -0.20
C CYS A 73 -13.40 5.81 -1.19
N ALA A 74 -12.69 4.80 -0.69
CA ALA A 74 -12.15 3.72 -1.52
C ALA A 74 -12.08 2.38 -0.77
N ALA A 75 -12.10 1.29 -1.53
CA ALA A 75 -11.69 -0.02 -1.06
C ALA A 75 -10.21 -0.25 -1.42
N SER A 76 -9.44 -0.79 -0.48
CA SER A 76 -8.04 -1.17 -0.72
C SER A 76 -7.73 -2.54 -0.10
N PRO A 77 -6.91 -3.40 -0.76
CA PRO A 77 -6.41 -4.62 -0.15
C PRO A 77 -5.12 -4.38 0.64
N ASP A 78 -4.45 -3.24 0.39
CA ASP A 78 -3.12 -2.91 0.93
C ASP A 78 -3.17 -1.97 2.14
N TYR A 79 -4.20 -1.13 2.20
CA TYR A 79 -4.33 -0.09 3.21
C TYR A 79 -5.51 -0.38 4.15
N PRO A 80 -5.34 -0.28 5.47
CA PRO A 80 -6.42 -0.50 6.42
C PRO A 80 -7.49 0.61 6.35
N LYS A 81 -8.69 0.31 6.83
CA LYS A 81 -9.77 1.29 6.95
C LYS A 81 -9.31 2.50 7.79
N GLY A 82 -9.64 3.70 7.34
CA GLY A 82 -9.24 4.97 7.93
C GLY A 82 -7.97 5.58 7.34
N THR A 83 -7.19 4.85 6.53
CA THR A 83 -6.04 5.43 5.82
C THR A 83 -6.51 6.47 4.81
N LYS A 84 -5.85 7.64 4.81
CA LYS A 84 -6.01 8.68 3.78
C LYS A 84 -5.03 8.43 2.65
N LEU A 85 -5.53 8.41 1.42
CA LEU A 85 -4.77 8.17 0.21
C LEU A 85 -4.96 9.32 -0.77
N LEU A 86 -3.88 9.73 -1.43
CA LEU A 86 -3.93 10.52 -2.64
C LEU A 86 -3.94 9.56 -3.83
N VAL A 87 -4.95 9.69 -4.68
CA VAL A 87 -5.13 8.87 -5.88
C VAL A 87 -5.00 9.76 -7.09
N THR A 88 -4.07 9.46 -7.99
CA THR A 88 -3.75 10.31 -9.16
C THR A 88 -3.95 9.53 -10.44
N ASN A 89 -4.76 10.07 -11.35
CA ASN A 89 -4.84 9.59 -12.73
C ASN A 89 -3.71 10.21 -13.54
N LEU A 90 -2.75 9.40 -13.96
CA LEU A 90 -1.55 9.85 -14.68
C LEU A 90 -1.83 10.23 -16.14
N ASP A 91 -2.97 9.82 -16.70
CA ASP A 91 -3.32 10.14 -18.09
C ASP A 91 -3.84 11.59 -18.24
N ASN A 92 -4.32 12.18 -17.14
CA ASN A 92 -4.85 13.56 -17.14
C ASN A 92 -4.37 14.43 -15.97
N ASN A 93 -3.47 13.91 -15.13
CA ASN A 93 -2.91 14.56 -13.93
C ASN A 93 -3.93 15.03 -12.89
N ARG A 94 -5.18 14.52 -12.93
CA ARG A 94 -6.17 14.80 -11.89
C ARG A 94 -5.93 13.91 -10.69
N SER A 95 -6.18 14.45 -9.50
CA SER A 95 -5.99 13.75 -8.24
C SER A 95 -7.20 13.90 -7.33
N VAL A 96 -7.42 12.92 -6.47
CA VAL A 96 -8.47 12.95 -5.44
C VAL A 96 -7.96 12.34 -4.16
N GLU A 97 -8.23 13.00 -3.03
CA GLU A 97 -8.00 12.42 -1.71
C GLU A 97 -9.18 11.54 -1.31
N VAL A 98 -8.89 10.35 -0.80
CA VAL A 98 -9.92 9.39 -0.36
C VAL A 98 -9.57 8.80 0.99
N VAL A 99 -10.60 8.39 1.73
CA VAL A 99 -10.46 7.59 2.95
C VAL A 99 -10.81 6.14 2.64
N VAL A 100 -9.91 5.22 2.99
CA VAL A 100 -10.18 3.79 2.86
C VAL A 100 -11.31 3.41 3.82
N ASN A 101 -12.40 2.86 3.29
CA ASN A 101 -13.56 2.43 4.06
C ASN A 101 -13.91 0.96 3.84
N ASP A 102 -13.27 0.30 2.87
CA ASP A 102 -13.53 -1.10 2.59
C ASP A 102 -12.31 -1.90 2.10
N PHE A 103 -12.49 -3.21 2.03
CA PHE A 103 -11.50 -4.14 1.48
C PHE A 103 -11.84 -4.52 0.05
N GLY A 104 -10.82 -4.74 -0.77
CA GLY A 104 -10.90 -5.01 -2.20
C GLY A 104 -10.01 -4.04 -2.97
N PRO A 105 -9.77 -4.23 -4.28
CA PRO A 105 -10.25 -5.32 -5.12
C PRO A 105 -9.67 -6.70 -4.73
N ASP A 106 -10.39 -7.76 -5.08
CA ASP A 106 -9.85 -9.13 -5.06
C ASP A 106 -8.79 -9.28 -6.16
N ARG A 107 -7.53 -9.34 -5.75
CA ARG A 107 -6.38 -9.44 -6.67
C ARG A 107 -6.26 -10.78 -7.38
N THR A 108 -7.00 -11.80 -6.97
CA THR A 108 -7.05 -13.06 -7.74
C THR A 108 -7.87 -12.91 -9.03
N ILE A 109 -8.83 -11.97 -9.04
CA ILE A 109 -9.69 -11.65 -10.19
C ILE A 109 -9.17 -10.41 -10.92
N HIS A 110 -8.63 -9.44 -10.18
CA HIS A 110 -8.18 -8.14 -10.69
C HIS A 110 -6.73 -7.86 -10.25
N PRO A 111 -5.74 -8.58 -10.80
CA PRO A 111 -4.35 -8.52 -10.34
C PRO A 111 -3.72 -7.13 -10.51
N ASP A 112 -4.15 -6.40 -11.54
CA ASP A 112 -3.60 -5.08 -11.88
C ASP A 112 -4.38 -3.91 -11.24
N ARG A 113 -5.39 -4.20 -10.41
CA ARG A 113 -6.24 -3.15 -9.85
C ARG A 113 -5.71 -2.70 -8.50
N VAL A 114 -5.25 -1.44 -8.46
CA VAL A 114 -4.63 -0.85 -7.28
C VAL A 114 -5.66 -0.38 -6.27
N ILE A 115 -6.83 0.08 -6.74
CA ILE A 115 -7.86 0.65 -5.87
C ILE A 115 -9.25 0.58 -6.52
N ASP A 116 -10.30 0.44 -5.69
CA ASP A 116 -11.69 0.61 -6.11
C ASP A 116 -12.26 1.87 -5.45
N LEU A 117 -12.77 2.82 -6.23
CA LEU A 117 -13.25 4.11 -5.74
C LEU A 117 -14.78 4.12 -5.62
N ASP A 118 -15.34 4.87 -4.67
CA ASP A 118 -16.75 5.23 -4.82
C ASP A 118 -16.92 6.12 -6.07
N LYS A 119 -18.05 5.97 -6.75
CA LYS A 119 -18.37 6.70 -8.00
C LYS A 119 -18.16 8.22 -7.91
N VAL A 120 -18.31 8.84 -6.73
CA VAL A 120 -18.05 10.28 -6.55
C VAL A 120 -16.56 10.59 -6.61
N ALA A 121 -15.70 9.78 -5.98
CA ALA A 121 -14.25 9.93 -6.08
C ALA A 121 -13.75 9.63 -7.51
N PHE A 122 -14.26 8.56 -8.14
CA PHE A 122 -13.88 8.21 -9.50
C PHE A 122 -14.18 9.34 -10.50
N LYS A 123 -15.31 10.03 -10.34
CA LYS A 123 -15.72 11.17 -11.18
C LYS A 123 -14.77 12.35 -11.16
N VAL A 124 -13.94 12.49 -10.12
CA VAL A 124 -12.89 13.51 -10.08
C VAL A 124 -11.78 13.17 -11.06
N LEU A 125 -11.47 11.88 -11.20
CA LEU A 125 -10.37 11.35 -12.00
C LEU A 125 -10.75 11.04 -13.45
N GLY A 126 -12.00 10.71 -13.72
CA GLY A 126 -12.48 10.28 -15.04
C GLY A 126 -14.01 10.23 -15.12
N GLU A 127 -14.52 9.60 -16.18
CA GLU A 127 -15.95 9.49 -16.45
C GLU A 127 -16.45 8.06 -16.16
N LEU A 128 -17.60 7.93 -15.50
CA LEU A 128 -18.10 6.62 -15.04
C LEU A 128 -18.25 5.57 -16.16
N TRP A 129 -18.59 6.00 -17.38
CA TRP A 129 -18.76 5.11 -18.53
C TRP A 129 -17.48 4.38 -18.92
N GLN A 130 -16.31 4.89 -18.53
CA GLN A 130 -15.02 4.23 -18.77
C GLN A 130 -14.92 2.91 -17.99
N GLY A 131 -15.59 2.81 -16.84
CA GLY A 131 -15.53 1.66 -15.92
C GLY A 131 -14.19 1.53 -15.18
N ILE A 132 -13.09 1.67 -15.91
CA ILE A 132 -11.71 1.51 -15.44
C ILE A 132 -10.87 2.71 -15.90
N ILE A 133 -10.04 3.24 -15.00
CA ILE A 133 -8.93 4.13 -15.33
C ILE A 133 -7.65 3.29 -15.31
N PRO A 134 -6.92 3.14 -16.43
CA PRO A 134 -5.85 2.15 -16.54
C PRO A 134 -4.56 2.54 -15.79
N ASN A 135 -4.32 3.84 -15.59
CA ASN A 135 -3.01 4.34 -15.15
C ASN A 135 -3.16 5.28 -13.94
N VAL A 136 -3.26 4.69 -12.76
CA VAL A 136 -3.46 5.37 -11.47
C VAL A 136 -2.31 5.08 -10.52
N THR A 137 -1.88 6.10 -9.77
CA THR A 137 -1.02 5.93 -8.59
C THR A 137 -1.79 6.15 -7.29
N VAL A 138 -1.35 5.49 -6.23
CA VAL A 138 -1.92 5.55 -4.88
C VAL A 138 -0.81 5.77 -3.87
N GLU A 139 -0.91 6.86 -3.13
CA GLU A 139 0.11 7.27 -2.14
C GLU A 139 -0.55 7.60 -0.80
N PRO A 140 -0.02 7.10 0.34
CA PRO A 140 -0.53 7.47 1.64
C PRO A 140 -0.18 8.92 1.98
N ILE A 141 -1.17 9.67 2.44
CA ILE A 141 -0.98 11.05 2.92
C ILE A 141 -0.39 10.96 4.33
N LYS A 142 0.82 11.50 4.52
CA LYS A 142 1.43 11.63 5.84
C LYS A 142 0.88 12.88 6.52
N GLU A 143 0.26 12.71 7.69
CA GLU A 143 -0.06 13.81 8.60
C GLU A 143 1.19 14.35 9.30
#